data_AF-A0AAW1UNX4-F1
#
_entry.id   AF-A0AAW1UNX4-F1
#
_cell.length_a   1.000
_cell.length_b   1.000
_cell.length_c   1.000
_cell.angle_alpha   90.00
_cell.angle_beta   90.00
_cell.angle_gamma   90.00
#
_symmetry.space_group_name_H-M   'P 1'
#
loop_
_entity.id
_entity.type
_entity.pdbx_description
1 polymer ?
#
loop_
_entity_poly.entity_id
_entity_poly.type
_entity_poly.pdbx_seq_one_letter_code
_entity_poly.pdbx_strand_id
1 'polypeptide(L)'
;MWYAALIRFIRRRIILGIILTVSFVYCILSYTGKGEFLSGGDEEIVTRRTQPFVWRTLQQHNTSGDEVTCRNSVQGMTLIVDDRGYICPRQEVLVSGCCNDIMPSVMQYSCDTCKINNCCEIYEYCISCCLDPEKKDLLQNLLEKAAEENNVIYASVSDHFELCLAKCRTSSKSVQHENSYKDPISKFCFGAHAPGYDAQVEDGS
;
A
#
# COMPACT_ATOMS: atom_id res chain seq x y z
N MET A 1 62.75 -2.83 -45.65
CA MET A 1 62.27 -3.36 -44.35
C MET A 1 61.19 -2.48 -43.67
N TRP A 2 60.51 -1.58 -44.38
CA TRP A 2 59.46 -0.71 -43.78
C TRP A 2 58.03 -1.27 -43.89
N TYR A 3 57.76 -2.10 -44.90
CA TYR A 3 56.44 -2.70 -45.13
C TYR A 3 55.97 -3.65 -44.02
N ALA A 4 56.88 -4.41 -43.41
CA ALA A 4 56.51 -5.36 -42.34
C ALA A 4 56.08 -4.67 -41.03
N ALA A 5 56.63 -3.49 -40.73
CA ALA A 5 56.24 -2.70 -39.56
C ALA A 5 54.91 -1.97 -39.80
N LEU A 6 54.71 -1.44 -41.02
CA LEU A 6 53.45 -0.83 -41.47
C LEU A 6 52.29 -1.83 -41.45
N ILE A 7 52.50 -3.05 -41.95
CA ILE A 7 51.49 -4.12 -41.94
C ILE A 7 51.08 -4.49 -40.51
N ARG A 8 52.04 -4.60 -39.56
CA ARG A 8 51.70 -4.89 -38.14
C ARG A 8 50.94 -3.75 -37.47
N PHE A 9 51.30 -2.50 -37.79
CA PHE A 9 50.63 -1.32 -37.24
C PHE A 9 49.19 -1.19 -37.78
N ILE A 10 49.02 -1.43 -39.08
CA ILE A 10 47.72 -1.49 -39.75
C ILE A 10 46.88 -2.64 -39.19
N ARG A 11 47.45 -3.84 -39.00
CA ARG A 11 46.73 -4.99 -38.43
C ARG A 11 46.21 -4.71 -37.02
N ARG A 12 47.01 -4.04 -36.17
CA ARG A 12 46.62 -3.72 -34.78
C ARG A 12 45.51 -2.67 -34.72
N ARG A 13 45.54 -1.65 -35.60
CA ARG A 13 44.47 -0.64 -35.67
C ARG A 13 43.20 -1.16 -36.32
N ILE A 14 43.30 -2.05 -37.31
CA ILE A 14 42.14 -2.73 -37.89
C ILE A 14 41.47 -3.65 -36.86
N ILE A 15 42.25 -4.40 -36.07
CA ILE A 15 41.70 -5.25 -35.00
C ILE A 15 40.95 -4.41 -33.96
N LEU A 16 41.51 -3.27 -33.54
CA LEU A 16 40.83 -2.35 -32.63
C LEU A 16 39.56 -1.75 -33.25
N GLY A 17 39.59 -1.42 -34.55
CA GLY A 17 38.42 -0.98 -35.29
C GLY A 17 37.31 -2.04 -35.31
N ILE A 18 37.66 -3.30 -35.57
CA ILE A 18 36.70 -4.42 -35.58
C ILE A 18 36.08 -4.65 -34.20
N ILE A 19 36.88 -4.61 -33.12
CA ILE A 19 36.36 -4.77 -31.76
C ILE A 19 35.38 -3.64 -31.42
N LEU A 20 35.72 -2.39 -31.79
CA LEU A 20 34.87 -1.24 -31.52
C LEU A 20 33.58 -1.29 -32.34
N THR A 21 33.63 -1.70 -33.60
CA THR A 21 32.42 -1.84 -34.43
C THR A 21 31.53 -2.99 -33.95
N VAL A 22 32.10 -4.14 -33.57
CA VAL A 22 31.32 -5.26 -32.99
C VAL A 22 30.69 -4.84 -31.66
N SER A 23 31.42 -4.13 -30.80
CA SER A 23 30.88 -3.61 -29.54
C SER A 23 29.78 -2.57 -29.77
N PHE A 24 29.94 -1.70 -30.75
CA PHE A 24 28.95 -0.68 -31.10
C PHE A 24 27.69 -1.33 -31.68
N VAL A 25 27.83 -2.28 -32.60
CA VAL A 25 26.71 -3.03 -33.17
C VAL A 25 25.99 -3.83 -32.08
N TYR A 26 26.73 -4.48 -31.17
CA TYR A 26 26.13 -5.16 -30.02
C TYR A 26 25.36 -4.18 -29.12
N CYS A 27 25.92 -3.00 -28.84
CA CYS A 27 25.24 -1.95 -28.09
C CYS A 27 23.96 -1.51 -28.79
N ILE A 28 24.00 -1.21 -30.10
CA ILE A 28 22.83 -0.81 -30.89
C ILE A 28 21.78 -1.92 -30.89
N LEU A 29 22.16 -3.18 -31.14
CA LEU A 29 21.23 -4.32 -31.12
C LEU A 29 20.63 -4.57 -29.73
N SER A 30 21.41 -4.39 -28.66
CA SER A 30 20.93 -4.47 -27.29
C SER A 30 19.99 -3.31 -26.95
N TYR A 31 20.27 -2.12 -27.48
CA TYR A 31 19.43 -0.93 -27.29
C TYR A 31 18.15 -0.99 -28.11
N THR A 32 18.17 -1.52 -29.33
CA THR A 32 16.98 -1.70 -30.16
C THR A 32 16.15 -2.88 -29.70
N GLY A 33 16.78 -3.95 -29.18
CA GLY A 33 16.08 -5.05 -28.49
C GLY A 33 15.45 -4.63 -27.16
N LYS A 34 15.99 -3.58 -26.51
CA LYS A 34 15.33 -2.84 -25.42
C LYS A 34 14.40 -1.73 -25.93
N GLY A 35 14.54 -1.32 -27.18
CA GLY A 35 13.76 -0.26 -27.84
C GLY A 35 12.33 -0.72 -28.15
N GLU A 36 12.13 -2.01 -28.41
CA GLU A 36 10.77 -2.60 -28.40
C GLU A 36 10.09 -2.53 -27.02
N PHE A 37 10.85 -2.39 -25.93
CA PHE A 37 10.31 -2.15 -24.59
C PHE A 37 10.01 -0.66 -24.31
N LEU A 38 10.66 0.27 -25.03
CA LEU A 38 10.43 1.72 -24.91
C LEU A 38 9.50 2.28 -26.00
N SER A 39 9.13 1.45 -26.97
CA SER A 39 8.16 1.74 -28.03
C SER A 39 6.93 0.83 -27.95
N GLY A 40 6.74 0.13 -26.82
CA GLY A 40 5.40 -0.08 -26.31
C GLY A 40 4.91 1.29 -25.88
N GLY A 41 3.75 1.71 -26.34
CA GLY A 41 3.18 3.00 -25.99
C GLY A 41 3.06 3.16 -24.48
N ASP A 42 2.55 4.31 -24.05
CA ASP A 42 1.93 4.45 -22.75
C ASP A 42 0.78 3.42 -22.61
N GLU A 43 1.08 2.12 -22.49
CA GLU A 43 0.22 1.22 -21.77
C GLU A 43 0.30 1.75 -20.34
N GLU A 44 -0.63 2.64 -20.02
CA GLU A 44 -1.14 2.74 -18.67
C GLU A 44 -1.23 1.30 -18.18
N ILE A 45 -0.38 0.95 -17.21
CA ILE A 45 -0.54 -0.30 -16.48
C ILE A 45 -1.84 -0.08 -15.70
N VAL A 46 -2.97 -0.31 -16.37
CA VAL A 46 -4.28 -0.37 -15.76
C VAL A 46 -4.11 -1.49 -14.75
N THR A 47 -3.99 -1.10 -13.49
CA THR A 47 -3.64 -2.02 -12.43
C THR A 47 -4.91 -2.82 -12.14
N ARG A 48 -5.17 -3.79 -13.01
CA ARG A 48 -6.40 -4.55 -13.00
C ARG A 48 -6.32 -5.52 -11.83
N ARG A 49 -7.21 -5.33 -10.85
CA ARG A 49 -7.34 -6.24 -9.72
C ARG A 49 -7.48 -7.66 -10.24
N THR A 50 -6.58 -8.54 -9.84
CA THR A 50 -6.61 -9.95 -10.24
C THR A 50 -7.62 -10.76 -9.43
N GLN A 51 -8.04 -10.24 -8.27
CA GLN A 51 -9.00 -10.88 -7.37
C GLN A 51 -10.11 -9.91 -6.94
N PRO A 52 -11.35 -10.41 -6.71
CA PRO A 52 -12.44 -9.58 -6.21
C PRO A 52 -12.17 -9.19 -4.76
N PHE A 53 -12.43 -7.92 -4.44
CA PHE A 53 -12.32 -7.43 -3.07
C PHE A 53 -13.42 -8.01 -2.19
N VAL A 54 -13.04 -8.55 -1.03
CA VAL A 54 -13.99 -9.18 -0.10
C VAL A 54 -14.27 -8.25 1.08
N TRP A 55 -15.52 -7.80 1.18
CA TRP A 55 -16.05 -7.16 2.39
C TRP A 55 -16.38 -8.25 3.41
N ARG A 56 -15.60 -8.34 4.48
CA ARG A 56 -15.86 -9.31 5.55
C ARG A 56 -17.03 -8.82 6.40
N THR A 57 -18.12 -9.57 6.44
CA THR A 57 -19.26 -9.28 7.33
C THR A 57 -19.19 -10.16 8.58
N LEU A 58 -19.71 -9.65 9.69
CA LEU A 58 -19.78 -10.37 10.98
C LEU A 58 -20.46 -11.74 10.89
N GLN A 59 -21.34 -11.96 9.90
CA GLN A 59 -22.03 -13.23 9.69
C GLN A 59 -21.10 -14.40 9.31
N GLN A 60 -19.92 -14.12 8.76
CA GLN A 60 -19.01 -15.15 8.25
C GLN A 60 -18.28 -15.91 9.37
N HIS A 61 -18.17 -15.31 10.56
CA HIS A 61 -17.56 -15.94 11.75
C HIS A 61 -18.56 -16.73 12.61
N ASN A 62 -19.86 -16.53 12.43
CA ASN A 62 -20.89 -17.22 13.21
C ASN A 62 -21.38 -18.53 12.53
N THR A 63 -20.95 -18.78 11.29
CA THR A 63 -21.47 -19.84 10.41
C THR A 63 -20.49 -20.98 10.16
N SER A 64 -19.26 -20.89 10.67
CA SER A 64 -18.21 -21.91 10.47
C SER A 64 -17.89 -22.56 11.82
N GLY A 65 -18.22 -23.83 12.00
CA GLY A 65 -17.82 -24.63 13.17
C GLY A 65 -16.31 -24.97 13.21
N ASP A 66 -15.48 -24.15 12.57
CA ASP A 66 -14.02 -24.23 12.61
C ASP A 66 -13.51 -23.39 13.78
N GLU A 67 -12.40 -23.83 14.38
CA GLU A 67 -11.66 -23.08 15.38
C GLU A 67 -11.34 -21.68 14.86
N VAL A 68 -12.01 -20.65 15.39
CA VAL A 68 -11.93 -19.27 14.91
C VAL A 68 -10.51 -18.77 15.09
N THR A 69 -9.81 -18.56 13.97
CA THR A 69 -8.46 -17.97 13.93
C THR A 69 -8.56 -16.57 13.35
N CYS A 70 -7.88 -15.60 13.97
CA CYS A 70 -7.89 -14.20 13.52
C CYS A 70 -6.50 -13.77 13.09
N ARG A 71 -6.46 -12.93 12.04
CA ARG A 71 -5.31 -12.04 11.82
C ARG A 71 -5.44 -10.84 12.75
N ASN A 72 -4.32 -10.20 13.07
CA ASN A 72 -4.30 -9.00 13.87
C ASN A 72 -3.23 -8.02 13.37
N SER A 73 -3.18 -6.81 13.95
CA SER A 73 -2.25 -5.77 13.50
C SER A 73 -0.78 -6.10 13.72
N VAL A 74 -0.43 -7.01 14.65
CA VAL A 74 0.92 -7.46 15.09
C VAL A 74 1.86 -6.35 15.60
N GLN A 75 1.84 -5.19 14.97
CA GLN A 75 2.76 -4.05 15.11
C GLN A 75 2.51 -3.21 16.37
N GLY A 76 1.33 -3.33 17.00
CA GLY A 76 0.97 -2.52 18.16
C GLY A 76 1.75 -2.90 19.43
N MET A 77 2.36 -1.91 20.09
CA MET A 77 3.18 -2.14 21.29
C MET A 77 2.32 -2.51 22.51
N THR A 78 1.22 -1.78 22.72
CA THR A 78 0.34 -1.92 23.90
C THR A 78 -1.02 -2.49 23.54
N LEU A 79 -1.59 -2.04 22.42
CA LEU A 79 -2.88 -2.46 21.90
C LEU A 79 -2.68 -3.32 20.66
N ILE A 80 -3.63 -4.21 20.41
CA ILE A 80 -3.75 -5.01 19.20
C ILE A 80 -5.20 -4.91 18.73
N VAL A 81 -5.38 -4.93 17.41
CA VAL A 81 -6.70 -5.04 16.77
C VAL A 81 -6.74 -6.29 15.92
N ASP A 82 -7.80 -7.08 16.07
CA ASP A 82 -8.03 -8.27 15.25
C ASP A 82 -8.84 -7.98 13.98
N ASP A 83 -8.91 -8.95 13.07
CA ASP A 83 -9.62 -8.82 11.80
C ASP A 83 -11.16 -8.89 11.92
N ARG A 84 -11.67 -8.97 13.15
CA ARG A 84 -13.10 -8.79 13.49
C ARG A 84 -13.37 -7.37 14.00
N GLY A 85 -12.33 -6.56 14.17
CA GLY A 85 -12.41 -5.16 14.60
C GLY A 85 -12.38 -4.96 16.12
N TYR A 86 -12.06 -6.00 16.91
CA TYR A 86 -11.88 -5.87 18.36
C TYR A 86 -10.49 -5.32 18.68
N ILE A 87 -10.43 -4.35 19.59
CA ILE A 87 -9.21 -3.82 20.19
C ILE A 87 -9.05 -4.41 21.58
N CYS A 88 -7.87 -4.95 21.87
CA CYS A 88 -7.52 -5.44 23.19
C CYS A 88 -6.06 -5.10 23.55
N PRO A 89 -5.69 -5.09 24.84
CA PRO A 89 -4.30 -5.10 25.25
C PRO A 89 -3.59 -6.31 24.64
N ARG A 90 -2.32 -6.13 24.24
CA ARG A 90 -1.52 -7.19 23.62
C ARG A 90 -1.43 -8.48 24.46
N GLN A 91 -1.54 -8.35 25.78
CA GLN A 91 -1.49 -9.45 26.75
C GLN A 91 -2.77 -10.30 26.77
N GLU A 92 -3.87 -9.76 26.24
CA GLU A 92 -5.20 -10.39 26.21
C GLU A 92 -5.52 -11.04 24.86
N VAL A 93 -4.56 -11.08 23.94
CA VAL A 93 -4.68 -11.78 22.67
C VAL A 93 -4.64 -13.30 22.92
N LEU A 94 -5.67 -13.99 22.42
CA LEU A 94 -5.80 -15.43 22.53
C LEU A 94 -4.78 -16.15 21.63
N VAL A 95 -4.56 -17.44 21.89
CA VAL A 95 -3.68 -18.29 21.05
C VAL A 95 -4.16 -18.35 19.59
N SER A 96 -5.48 -18.18 19.37
CA SER A 96 -6.07 -18.07 18.04
C SER A 96 -5.71 -16.77 17.28
N GLY A 97 -5.02 -15.84 17.93
CA GLY A 97 -4.68 -14.52 17.38
C GLY A 97 -5.79 -13.47 17.54
N CYS A 98 -6.96 -13.87 18.05
CA CYS A 98 -8.13 -13.03 18.27
C CYS A 98 -8.07 -12.30 19.62
N CYS A 99 -8.76 -11.16 19.72
CA CYS A 99 -9.05 -10.55 21.02
C CYS A 99 -10.16 -11.32 21.75
N ASN A 100 -10.08 -11.38 23.09
CA ASN A 100 -11.11 -12.01 23.92
C ASN A 100 -12.31 -11.08 24.11
N ASP A 101 -13.36 -11.27 23.32
CA ASP A 101 -14.59 -10.46 23.30
C ASP A 101 -15.44 -10.56 24.58
N ILE A 102 -15.10 -11.47 25.49
CA ILE A 102 -15.75 -11.60 26.81
C ILE A 102 -15.19 -10.57 27.80
N MET A 103 -13.98 -10.06 27.57
CA MET A 103 -13.34 -9.13 28.50
C MET A 103 -13.91 -7.71 28.36
N PRO A 104 -14.21 -7.01 29.47
CA PRO A 104 -14.79 -5.67 29.42
C PRO A 104 -13.82 -4.59 28.92
N SER A 105 -12.52 -4.88 28.92
CA SER A 105 -11.45 -4.07 28.35
C SER A 105 -11.47 -4.04 26.81
N VAL A 106 -12.22 -4.95 26.18
CA VAL A 106 -12.23 -5.14 24.74
C VAL A 106 -13.35 -4.32 24.11
N MET A 107 -12.97 -3.51 23.11
CA MET A 107 -13.87 -2.63 22.40
C MET A 107 -13.94 -3.05 20.93
N GLN A 108 -15.13 -3.00 20.33
CA GLN A 108 -15.30 -3.31 18.91
C GLN A 108 -15.60 -2.04 18.13
N TYR A 109 -14.94 -1.89 16.98
CA TYR A 109 -15.12 -0.75 16.07
C TYR A 109 -14.94 0.62 16.74
N SER A 110 -14.10 0.69 17.78
CA SER A 110 -13.95 1.92 18.55
C SER A 110 -13.17 2.98 17.76
N CYS A 111 -13.70 4.20 17.80
CA CYS A 111 -13.14 5.39 17.17
C CYS A 111 -12.62 6.41 18.21
N ASP A 112 -12.35 6.02 19.47
CA ASP A 112 -12.14 6.95 20.59
C ASP A 112 -11.06 8.03 20.36
N THR A 113 -10.01 7.70 19.60
CA THR A 113 -8.91 8.63 19.29
C THR A 113 -9.01 9.27 17.90
N CYS A 114 -10.14 9.08 17.21
CA CYS A 114 -10.37 9.54 15.86
C CYS A 114 -11.12 10.88 15.85
N LYS A 115 -10.68 11.78 14.97
CA LYS A 115 -11.37 13.03 14.65
C LYS A 115 -12.37 12.83 13.52
N ILE A 116 -13.22 13.83 13.29
CA ILE A 116 -14.26 13.81 12.25
C ILE A 116 -13.73 13.62 10.83
N ASN A 117 -12.47 13.99 10.57
CA ASN A 117 -11.79 13.77 9.31
C ASN A 117 -11.32 12.32 9.10
N ASN A 118 -11.70 11.39 9.99
CA ASN A 118 -11.32 9.97 9.95
C ASN A 118 -9.80 9.76 10.09
N CYS A 119 -9.14 10.65 10.83
CA CYS A 119 -7.76 10.54 11.28
C CYS A 119 -7.71 10.34 12.79
N CYS A 120 -6.86 9.43 13.25
CA CYS A 120 -6.75 9.02 14.63
C CYS A 120 -5.33 9.22 15.16
N GLU A 121 -5.22 9.38 16.47
CA GLU A 121 -3.94 9.45 17.17
C GLU A 121 -3.26 8.09 17.27
N ILE A 122 -4.04 7.03 17.47
CA ILE A 122 -3.54 5.66 17.66
C ILE A 122 -3.90 4.79 16.46
N TYR A 123 -2.94 3.98 16.01
CA TYR A 123 -3.05 3.14 14.81
C TYR A 123 -4.15 2.07 14.95
N GLU A 124 -4.21 1.40 16.09
CA GLU A 124 -5.18 0.32 16.35
C GLU A 124 -6.62 0.84 16.37
N TYR A 125 -6.85 2.03 16.92
CA TYR A 125 -8.15 2.70 16.86
C TYR A 125 -8.51 3.11 15.42
N CYS A 126 -7.55 3.56 14.61
CA CYS A 126 -7.79 3.83 13.20
C CYS A 126 -8.29 2.59 12.47
N ILE A 127 -7.63 1.45 12.66
CA ILE A 127 -8.01 0.20 11.99
C ILE A 127 -9.38 -0.27 12.48
N SER A 128 -9.62 -0.29 13.80
CA SER A 128 -10.90 -0.73 14.36
C SER A 128 -12.05 0.14 13.85
N CYS A 129 -11.91 1.46 13.90
CA CYS A 129 -12.89 2.41 13.36
C CYS A 129 -13.10 2.26 11.85
N CYS A 130 -12.05 1.95 11.08
CA CYS A 130 -12.13 1.69 9.64
C CYS A 130 -12.89 0.39 9.31
N LEU A 131 -12.85 -0.60 10.20
CA LEU A 131 -13.55 -1.87 10.03
C LEU A 131 -15.05 -1.78 10.36
N ASP A 132 -15.50 -0.66 10.93
CA ASP A 132 -16.90 -0.41 11.21
C ASP A 132 -17.73 -0.52 9.92
N PRO A 133 -18.80 -1.34 9.90
CA PRO A 133 -19.72 -1.44 8.77
C PRO A 133 -20.26 -0.10 8.27
N GLU A 134 -20.43 0.90 9.14
CA GLU A 134 -20.90 2.24 8.77
C GLU A 134 -19.91 3.01 7.88
N LYS A 135 -18.63 2.62 7.87
CA LYS A 135 -17.60 3.27 7.04
C LYS A 135 -17.46 2.63 5.66
N LYS A 136 -18.21 1.57 5.37
CA LYS A 136 -18.11 0.82 4.12
C LYS A 136 -18.32 1.68 2.88
N ASP A 137 -19.35 2.53 2.87
CA ASP A 137 -19.67 3.37 1.71
C ASP A 137 -18.54 4.38 1.41
N LEU A 138 -17.98 4.98 2.46
CA LEU A 138 -16.82 5.87 2.36
C LEU A 138 -15.61 5.14 1.75
N LEU A 139 -15.33 3.92 2.21
CA LEU A 139 -14.20 3.14 1.74
C LEU A 139 -14.40 2.63 0.32
N GLN A 140 -15.63 2.32 -0.07
CA GLN A 140 -15.96 1.93 -1.44
C GLN A 140 -15.68 3.08 -2.42
N ASN A 141 -16.17 4.29 -2.12
CA ASN A 141 -15.89 5.48 -2.93
C ASN A 141 -14.37 5.74 -3.05
N LEU A 142 -13.61 5.47 -1.97
CA LEU A 142 -12.15 5.59 -2.00
C LEU A 142 -11.46 4.55 -2.88
N LEU A 143 -11.98 3.32 -2.93
CA LEU A 143 -11.46 2.27 -3.81
C LEU A 143 -11.75 2.59 -5.27
N GLU A 144 -12.94 3.10 -5.57
CA GLU A 144 -13.34 3.53 -6.92
C GLU A 144 -12.45 4.67 -7.41
N LYS A 145 -12.29 5.73 -6.62
CA LYS A 145 -11.39 6.84 -6.94
C LYS A 145 -9.92 6.41 -7.08
N ALA A 146 -9.45 5.51 -6.22
CA ALA A 146 -8.09 4.99 -6.30
C ALA A 146 -7.84 4.14 -7.56
N ALA A 147 -8.87 3.47 -8.07
CA ALA A 147 -8.79 2.73 -9.32
C ALA A 147 -8.67 3.68 -10.52
N GLU A 148 -9.38 4.80 -10.51
CA GLU A 148 -9.23 5.87 -11.51
C GLU A 148 -7.83 6.50 -11.48
N GLU A 149 -7.27 6.67 -10.29
CA GLU A 149 -5.92 7.23 -10.10
C GLU A 149 -4.78 6.19 -10.30
N ASN A 150 -5.09 4.96 -10.75
CA ASN A 150 -4.12 3.86 -10.92
C ASN A 150 -3.20 3.63 -9.70
N ASN A 151 -3.75 3.78 -8.49
CA ASN A 151 -2.96 3.65 -7.27
C ASN A 151 -2.70 2.16 -6.94
N VAL A 152 -1.52 1.68 -7.34
CA VAL A 152 -1.09 0.27 -7.24
C VAL A 152 -1.26 -0.34 -5.85
N ILE A 153 -1.10 0.46 -4.79
CA ILE A 153 -1.17 -0.02 -3.40
C ILE A 153 -2.56 -0.58 -3.06
N TYR A 154 -3.63 0.06 -3.55
CA TYR A 154 -5.00 -0.38 -3.25
C TYR A 154 -5.48 -1.47 -4.21
N ALA A 155 -4.89 -1.56 -5.39
CA ALA A 155 -5.15 -2.66 -6.32
C ALA A 155 -4.65 -4.01 -5.78
N SER A 156 -3.60 -4.03 -4.95
CA SER A 156 -3.06 -5.26 -4.34
C SER A 156 -3.78 -5.73 -3.07
N VAL A 157 -4.66 -4.91 -2.49
CA VAL A 157 -5.36 -5.26 -1.24
C VAL A 157 -6.49 -6.26 -1.53
N SER A 158 -6.54 -7.36 -0.78
CA SER A 158 -7.49 -8.45 -1.01
C SER A 158 -8.80 -8.29 -0.24
N ASP A 159 -8.75 -7.79 1.01
CA ASP A 159 -9.91 -7.73 1.90
C ASP A 159 -9.99 -6.43 2.72
N HIS A 160 -11.14 -6.25 3.40
CA HIS A 160 -11.43 -5.07 4.21
C HIS A 160 -10.42 -4.85 5.35
N PHE A 161 -9.92 -5.92 5.97
CA PHE A 161 -8.92 -5.80 7.03
C PHE A 161 -7.58 -5.29 6.48
N GLU A 162 -7.10 -5.87 5.39
CA GLU A 162 -5.89 -5.41 4.71
C GLU A 162 -6.02 -3.98 4.18
N LEU A 163 -7.21 -3.58 3.74
CA LEU A 163 -7.47 -2.20 3.33
C LEU A 163 -7.26 -1.24 4.49
N CYS A 164 -7.84 -1.54 5.64
CA CYS A 164 -7.70 -0.72 6.83
C CYS A 164 -6.26 -0.70 7.35
N LEU A 165 -5.56 -1.85 7.36
CA LEU A 165 -4.13 -1.91 7.69
C LEU A 165 -3.29 -1.01 6.79
N ALA A 166 -3.54 -1.03 5.48
CA ALA A 166 -2.81 -0.25 4.49
C ALA A 166 -3.14 1.25 4.57
N LYS A 167 -4.43 1.60 4.67
CA LYS A 167 -4.90 2.99 4.74
C LYS A 167 -4.44 3.69 6.02
N CYS A 168 -4.64 3.05 7.16
CA CYS A 168 -4.29 3.64 8.44
C CYS A 168 -2.80 3.83 8.67
N ARG A 169 -1.91 3.24 7.86
CA ARG A 169 -0.46 3.50 7.98
C ARG A 169 -0.15 4.95 7.65
N THR A 170 0.85 5.50 8.33
CA THR A 170 1.35 6.85 8.03
C THR A 170 1.78 6.92 6.56
N SER A 171 1.20 7.87 5.82
CA SER A 171 1.45 8.02 4.38
C SER A 171 2.17 9.33 4.07
N SER A 172 2.68 9.47 2.84
CA SER A 172 3.23 10.75 2.36
C SER A 172 2.23 11.91 2.46
N LYS A 173 0.92 11.62 2.42
CA LYS A 173 -0.14 12.62 2.61
C LYS A 173 -0.21 13.15 4.05
N SER A 174 0.23 12.36 5.03
CA SER A 174 0.26 12.71 6.45
C SER A 174 1.44 13.61 6.85
N VAL A 175 2.44 13.74 5.97
CA VAL A 175 3.68 14.46 6.23
C VAL A 175 3.84 15.68 5.33
N GLN A 176 4.65 16.63 5.78
CA GLN A 176 5.12 17.86 5.14
C GLN A 176 6.65 17.88 5.28
N HIS A 177 7.33 18.54 4.32
CA HIS A 177 8.79 18.65 4.32
C HIS A 177 9.49 17.30 4.57
N GLU A 178 9.07 16.29 3.80
CA GLU A 178 9.62 14.93 3.75
C GLU A 178 9.50 14.07 5.02
N ASN A 179 9.43 14.65 6.24
CA ASN A 179 9.36 13.88 7.50
C ASN A 179 8.59 14.55 8.66
N SER A 180 8.01 15.73 8.48
CA SER A 180 7.25 16.40 9.56
C SER A 180 5.76 16.10 9.44
N TYR A 181 5.09 15.63 10.49
CA TYR A 181 3.64 15.38 10.41
C TYR A 181 2.85 16.69 10.22
N LYS A 182 1.82 16.66 9.36
CA LYS A 182 0.88 17.79 9.17
C LYS A 182 0.10 18.10 10.43
N ASP A 183 -0.42 17.05 11.07
CA ASP A 183 -1.01 17.09 12.39
C ASP A 183 -0.15 16.21 13.31
N PRO A 184 0.53 16.76 14.32
CA PRO A 184 1.37 15.98 15.22
C PRO A 184 0.57 15.05 16.15
N ILE A 185 -0.76 15.22 16.21
CA ILE A 185 -1.66 14.42 17.05
C ILE A 185 -2.31 13.33 16.21
N SER A 186 -3.00 13.67 15.12
CA SER A 186 -3.74 12.69 14.30
C SER A 186 -2.95 12.27 13.05
N LYS A 187 -2.26 11.12 13.14
CA LYS A 187 -1.28 10.67 12.12
C LYS A 187 -1.78 9.55 11.22
N PHE A 188 -2.71 8.75 11.72
CA PHE A 188 -3.22 7.54 11.08
C PHE A 188 -4.60 7.81 10.52
N CYS A 189 -4.81 7.69 9.21
CA CYS A 189 -6.07 8.12 8.60
C CYS A 189 -6.60 7.06 7.64
N PHE A 190 -7.91 6.83 7.65
CA PHE A 190 -8.58 5.98 6.65
C PHE A 190 -9.49 6.77 5.70
N GLY A 191 -9.76 8.04 6.00
CA GLY A 191 -10.54 8.94 5.16
C GLY A 191 -9.85 9.38 3.87
N ALA A 192 -10.62 10.07 3.01
CA ALA A 192 -10.14 10.66 1.77
C ALA A 192 -9.17 11.84 1.99
N HIS A 193 -9.40 12.60 3.06
CA HIS A 193 -8.70 13.83 3.36
C HIS A 193 -7.43 13.59 4.17
N ALA A 194 -6.39 14.37 3.87
CA ALA A 194 -5.16 14.36 4.63
C ALA A 194 -5.38 14.96 6.04
N PRO A 195 -4.58 14.56 7.04
CA PRO A 195 -4.62 15.21 8.35
C PRO A 195 -4.28 16.70 8.20
N GLY A 196 -5.10 17.56 8.81
CA GLY A 196 -5.02 19.03 8.70
C GLY A 196 -5.92 19.69 7.65
N TYR A 197 -6.75 18.92 6.93
CA TYR A 197 -7.87 19.49 6.16
C TYR A 197 -9.12 19.49 7.05
N ASP A 198 -9.58 20.67 7.46
CA ASP A 198 -10.87 20.81 8.15
C ASP A 198 -11.98 20.55 7.14
N ALA A 199 -12.77 19.50 7.38
CA ALA A 199 -13.92 19.11 6.56
C ALA A 199 -15.13 20.06 6.69
N GLN A 200 -14.90 21.37 6.92
CA GLN A 200 -15.94 22.37 7.08
C GLN A 200 -16.14 23.28 5.85
N VAL A 201 -15.63 22.91 4.67
CA VAL A 201 -15.84 23.71 3.45
C VAL A 201 -16.17 22.83 2.24
N GLU A 202 -17.24 22.03 2.29
CA GLU A 202 -17.94 21.54 1.09
C GLU A 202 -19.44 21.34 1.35
N ASP A 203 -20.09 22.29 2.02
CA ASP A 203 -21.55 22.48 1.92
C ASP A 203 -21.81 23.95 1.59
N GLY A 204 -21.87 24.26 0.29
CA GLY A 204 -22.28 25.59 -0.17
C GLY A 204 -21.60 26.07 -1.45
N SER A 205 -22.05 25.59 -2.61
CA SER A 205 -22.44 26.46 -3.73
C SER A 205 -23.28 25.71 -4.74
#